data_AF-A0A502FVT5-F1
#
_entry.id   AF-A0A502FVT5-F1
#
_cell.length_a   1.000
_cell.length_b   1.000
_cell.length_c   1.000
_cell.angle_alpha   90.00
_cell.angle_beta   90.00
_cell.angle_gamma   90.00
#
_symmetry.space_group_name_H-M   'P 1'
#
loop_
_entity.id
_entity.type
_entity.pdbx_description
1 polymer ?
#
loop_
_entity_poly.entity_id
_entity_poly.type
_entity_poly.pdbx_seq_one_letter_code
_entity_poly.pdbx_strand_id
1 'polypeptide(L)'
;MRFRFIEDHREMFLVRVMCSVLEVSASGYYAWRGRSESIRSQANQALLGDIRRVHAESRRRYGSPRVHAALQAEGQRVGHNRVARLMRQHGIGVRTKRRFRVTTDSKHSFPVAPNLLDRQFTASGPNRVWLADMTYIPTGEGWLYLAVVLDLFSRKVVGWAMRETMAQELTIAALQMAITNRRPGPELLLHSDRGSQYAAHGYRRLLAKHGMLCSMSRKGDCWDNAPMESFFGSLKTELGEDEPFPTRQAARSALFAFIEAFYNRTRGYRRLLAKHGMLCSMSRKGDCWDNAPMESFFGSLKTELGEDEPFPTRQAARSALFAFIEAFYNRTRLHSAIGYKAPAEMEQLAAAA
;
A
#
# COMPACT_ATOMS: atom_id res chain seq x y z
N MET A 1 -2.65 -24.44 -30.98
CA MET A 1 -3.46 -23.49 -31.75
C MET A 1 -4.34 -24.17 -32.80
N ARG A 2 -3.84 -25.12 -33.62
CA ARG A 2 -4.65 -25.81 -34.65
C ARG A 2 -5.89 -26.54 -34.11
N PHE A 3 -5.77 -27.38 -33.07
CA PHE A 3 -6.94 -28.06 -32.49
C PHE A 3 -7.95 -27.13 -31.80
N ARG A 4 -7.48 -26.01 -31.21
CA ARG A 4 -8.38 -25.01 -30.62
C ARG A 4 -9.22 -24.31 -31.69
N PHE A 5 -8.59 -23.93 -32.80
CA PHE A 5 -9.31 -23.37 -33.96
C PHE A 5 -10.37 -24.32 -34.52
N ILE A 6 -10.05 -25.63 -34.60
CA ILE A 6 -11.00 -26.67 -35.03
C ILE A 6 -12.19 -26.77 -34.05
N GLU A 7 -11.94 -26.72 -32.74
CA GLU A 7 -13.01 -26.75 -31.72
C GLU A 7 -13.91 -25.51 -31.81
N ASP A 8 -13.31 -24.32 -31.96
CA ASP A 8 -14.04 -23.05 -32.01
C ASP A 8 -14.95 -22.93 -33.26
N HIS A 9 -14.69 -23.70 -34.33
CA HIS A 9 -15.45 -23.65 -35.59
C HIS A 9 -16.14 -24.98 -35.95
N ARG A 10 -16.18 -25.95 -35.03
CA ARG A 10 -16.72 -27.31 -35.26
C ARG A 10 -18.21 -27.35 -35.63
N GLU A 11 -18.95 -26.29 -35.30
CA GLU A 11 -20.39 -26.17 -35.60
C GLU A 11 -20.64 -25.54 -36.97
N MET A 12 -19.64 -24.85 -37.53
CA MET A 12 -19.71 -24.24 -38.86
C MET A 12 -19.11 -25.14 -39.94
N PHE A 13 -18.08 -25.92 -39.60
CA PHE A 13 -17.38 -26.77 -40.55
C PHE A 13 -17.16 -28.18 -40.00
N LEU A 14 -17.16 -29.17 -40.90
CA LEU A 14 -16.87 -30.56 -40.53
C LEU A 14 -15.43 -30.68 -39.99
N VAL A 15 -15.30 -31.23 -38.78
CA VAL A 15 -14.02 -31.45 -38.10
C VAL A 15 -12.99 -32.15 -38.99
N ARG A 16 -13.40 -33.19 -39.74
CA ARG A 16 -12.50 -33.93 -40.64
C ARG A 16 -11.96 -33.07 -41.79
N VAL A 17 -12.77 -32.14 -42.30
CA VAL A 17 -12.36 -31.21 -43.35
C VAL A 17 -11.32 -30.23 -42.81
N MET A 18 -11.60 -29.63 -41.64
CA MET A 18 -10.64 -28.72 -41.00
C MET A 18 -9.33 -29.43 -40.61
N CYS A 19 -9.41 -30.68 -40.13
CA CYS A 19 -8.23 -31.50 -39.84
C CYS A 19 -7.38 -31.73 -41.09
N SER A 20 -8.00 -32.01 -42.23
CA SER A 20 -7.31 -32.19 -43.52
C SER A 20 -6.63 -30.88 -43.96
N VAL A 21 -7.37 -29.77 -43.96
CA VAL A 21 -6.87 -28.45 -44.38
C VAL A 21 -5.72 -27.94 -43.49
N LEU A 22 -5.78 -28.23 -42.19
CA LEU A 22 -4.77 -27.80 -41.21
C LEU A 22 -3.64 -28.83 -41.01
N GLU A 23 -3.64 -29.91 -41.79
CA GLU A 23 -2.65 -31.00 -41.76
C GLU A 23 -2.47 -31.58 -40.35
N VAL A 24 -3.59 -31.93 -39.70
CA VAL A 24 -3.61 -32.59 -38.39
C VAL A 24 -4.51 -33.81 -38.39
N SER A 25 -4.22 -34.80 -37.54
CA SER A 25 -5.04 -36.01 -37.48
C SER A 25 -6.35 -35.80 -36.71
N ALA A 26 -7.44 -36.38 -37.23
CA ALA A 26 -8.73 -36.38 -36.53
C ALA A 26 -8.65 -37.12 -35.19
N SER A 27 -7.90 -38.23 -35.12
CA SER A 27 -7.64 -38.96 -33.87
C SER A 27 -6.88 -38.09 -32.85
N GLY A 28 -5.91 -37.29 -33.30
CA GLY A 28 -5.20 -36.33 -32.47
C GLY A 28 -6.10 -35.22 -31.93
N TYR A 29 -7.05 -34.74 -32.74
CA TYR A 29 -8.06 -33.77 -32.30
C TYR A 29 -8.97 -34.34 -31.22
N TYR A 30 -9.56 -35.52 -31.42
CA TYR A 30 -10.46 -36.13 -30.42
C TYR A 30 -9.71 -36.52 -29.14
N ALA A 31 -8.47 -37.00 -29.25
CA ALA A 31 -7.61 -37.23 -28.09
C ALA A 31 -7.29 -35.93 -27.34
N TRP A 32 -7.04 -34.83 -28.06
CA TRP A 32 -6.86 -33.50 -27.46
C TRP A 32 -8.13 -32.98 -26.78
N ARG A 33 -9.31 -33.22 -27.39
CA ARG A 33 -10.62 -32.82 -26.86
C ARG A 33 -11.02 -33.60 -25.61
N GLY A 34 -10.64 -34.88 -25.53
CA GLY A 34 -10.86 -35.74 -24.37
C GLY A 34 -9.80 -35.60 -23.27
N ARG A 35 -8.71 -34.85 -23.49
CA ARG A 35 -7.67 -34.63 -22.47
C ARG A 35 -8.20 -33.68 -21.39
N SER A 36 -8.22 -34.16 -20.16
CA SER A 36 -8.40 -33.33 -18.97
C SER A 36 -7.28 -32.28 -18.86
N GLU A 37 -7.57 -31.17 -18.19
CA GLU A 37 -6.58 -30.10 -18.01
C GLU A 37 -5.30 -30.66 -17.37
N SER A 38 -4.14 -30.38 -18.00
CA SER A 38 -2.87 -30.80 -17.42
C SER A 38 -2.67 -30.20 -16.02
N ILE A 39 -1.96 -30.91 -15.15
CA ILE A 39 -1.55 -30.43 -13.81
C ILE A 39 -0.93 -29.03 -13.88
N ARG A 40 -0.15 -28.77 -14.93
CA ARG A 40 0.47 -27.45 -15.18
C ARG A 40 -0.55 -26.36 -15.52
N SER A 41 -1.63 -26.70 -16.21
CA SER A 41 -2.73 -25.78 -16.55
C SER A 41 -3.51 -25.42 -15.29
N GLN A 42 -3.91 -26.42 -14.50
CA GLN A 42 -4.60 -26.23 -13.23
C GLN A 42 -3.76 -25.36 -12.27
N ALA A 43 -2.47 -25.66 -12.14
CA ALA A 43 -1.56 -24.86 -11.32
C ALA A 43 -1.36 -23.42 -11.85
N ASN A 44 -1.53 -23.18 -13.16
CA ASN A 44 -1.51 -21.82 -13.71
C ASN A 44 -2.84 -21.08 -13.47
N GLN A 45 -3.98 -21.76 -13.50
CA GLN A 45 -5.27 -21.17 -13.16
C GLN A 45 -5.32 -20.76 -11.68
N ALA A 46 -4.88 -21.63 -10.77
CA ALA A 46 -4.78 -21.31 -9.35
C ALA A 46 -3.89 -20.08 -9.12
N LEU A 47 -2.68 -20.08 -9.70
CA LEU A 47 -1.76 -18.95 -9.63
C LEU A 47 -2.34 -17.67 -10.27
N LEU A 48 -3.12 -17.78 -11.34
CA LEU A 48 -3.79 -16.63 -11.96
C LEU A 48 -4.85 -16.03 -11.02
N GLY A 49 -5.57 -16.87 -10.27
CA GLY A 49 -6.47 -16.44 -9.21
C GLY A 49 -5.75 -15.58 -8.16
N ASP A 50 -4.61 -16.06 -7.67
CA ASP A 50 -3.78 -15.32 -6.71
C ASP A 50 -3.21 -14.03 -7.28
N ILE A 51 -2.72 -14.05 -8.53
CA ILE A 51 -2.26 -12.85 -9.24
C ILE A 51 -3.37 -11.80 -9.34
N ARG A 52 -4.60 -12.22 -9.69
CA ARG A 52 -5.75 -11.32 -9.77
C ARG A 52 -6.12 -10.76 -8.41
N ARG A 53 -6.09 -11.57 -7.35
CA ARG A 53 -6.32 -11.14 -5.97
C ARG A 53 -5.32 -10.07 -5.56
N VAL A 54 -4.02 -10.36 -5.63
CA VAL A 54 -2.93 -9.42 -5.29
C VAL A 54 -3.02 -8.15 -6.13
N HIS A 55 -3.26 -8.28 -7.44
CA HIS A 55 -3.43 -7.12 -8.32
C HIS A 55 -4.63 -6.29 -7.90
N ALA A 56 -5.75 -6.90 -7.56
CA ALA A 56 -6.96 -6.20 -7.18
C ALA A 56 -6.87 -5.56 -5.77
N GLU A 57 -6.23 -6.23 -4.80
CA GLU A 57 -5.90 -5.68 -3.46
C GLU A 57 -4.98 -4.46 -3.58
N SER A 58 -4.01 -4.50 -4.51
CA SER A 58 -3.19 -3.35 -4.88
C SER A 58 -3.92 -2.30 -5.74
N ARG A 59 -5.25 -2.38 -5.81
CA ARG A 59 -6.12 -1.51 -6.61
C ARG A 59 -5.68 -1.40 -8.09
N ARG A 60 -5.20 -2.53 -8.64
CA ARG A 60 -4.72 -2.71 -10.03
C ARG A 60 -3.43 -1.94 -10.38
N ARG A 61 -2.60 -1.63 -9.38
CA ARG A 61 -1.39 -0.80 -9.55
C ARG A 61 -0.07 -1.57 -9.53
N TYR A 62 -0.06 -2.80 -9.02
CA TYR A 62 1.17 -3.60 -8.99
C TYR A 62 1.48 -4.22 -10.35
N GLY A 63 2.69 -3.99 -10.84
CA GLY A 63 3.26 -4.73 -11.98
C GLY A 63 3.84 -6.07 -11.56
N SER A 64 4.29 -6.87 -12.53
CA SER A 64 4.78 -8.24 -12.29
C SER A 64 5.86 -8.36 -11.20
N PRO A 65 6.81 -7.43 -11.01
CA PRO A 65 7.80 -7.55 -9.93
C PRO A 65 7.17 -7.43 -8.54
N ARG A 66 6.21 -6.52 -8.38
CA ARG A 66 5.53 -6.28 -7.09
C ARG A 66 4.50 -7.37 -6.77
N VAL A 67 3.81 -7.88 -7.80
CA VAL A 67 2.93 -9.05 -7.65
C VAL A 67 3.75 -10.28 -7.26
N HIS A 68 4.88 -10.53 -7.92
CA HIS A 68 5.78 -11.64 -7.58
C HIS A 68 6.31 -11.53 -6.13
N ALA A 69 6.77 -10.34 -5.72
CA ALA A 69 7.25 -10.13 -4.35
C ALA A 69 6.14 -10.32 -3.30
N ALA A 70 4.90 -9.91 -3.59
CA ALA A 70 3.76 -10.13 -2.72
C ALA A 70 3.43 -11.62 -2.59
N LEU A 71 3.38 -12.37 -3.70
CA LEU A 71 3.15 -13.82 -3.68
C LEU A 71 4.26 -14.57 -2.92
N GLN A 72 5.53 -14.17 -3.06
CA GLN A 72 6.62 -14.74 -2.26
C GLN A 72 6.50 -14.42 -0.78
N ALA A 73 6.06 -13.21 -0.42
CA ALA A 73 5.82 -12.83 0.97
C ALA A 73 4.67 -13.63 1.61
N GLU A 74 3.73 -14.12 0.80
CA GLU A 74 2.66 -15.05 1.21
C GLU A 74 3.13 -16.52 1.25
N GLY A 75 4.43 -16.79 1.10
CA GLY A 75 5.02 -18.13 1.14
C GLY A 75 4.97 -18.90 -0.17
N GLN A 76 4.46 -18.31 -1.26
CA GLN A 76 4.40 -19.01 -2.55
C GLN A 76 5.77 -19.06 -3.24
N ARG A 77 6.23 -20.28 -3.55
CA ARG A 77 7.45 -20.50 -4.36
C ARG A 77 7.14 -20.44 -5.85
N VAL A 78 6.97 -19.23 -6.37
CA VAL A 78 6.73 -18.97 -7.81
C VAL A 78 7.84 -18.14 -8.43
N GLY A 79 8.18 -18.45 -9.69
CA GLY A 79 9.20 -17.71 -10.45
C GLY A 79 8.65 -16.41 -11.05
N HIS A 80 9.43 -15.34 -11.00
CA HIS A 80 9.08 -14.02 -11.54
C HIS A 80 8.57 -14.07 -12.99
N ASN A 81 9.28 -14.80 -13.87
CA ASN A 81 8.93 -14.90 -15.29
C ASN A 81 7.60 -15.63 -15.52
N ARG A 82 7.22 -16.56 -14.62
CA ARG A 82 5.92 -17.24 -14.68
C ARG A 82 4.79 -16.27 -14.37
N VAL A 83 4.96 -15.44 -13.35
CA VAL A 83 4.00 -14.37 -12.97
C VAL A 83 3.87 -13.35 -14.09
N ALA A 84 4.99 -12.84 -14.61
CA ALA A 84 4.99 -11.87 -15.71
C ALA A 84 4.29 -12.40 -16.97
N ARG A 85 4.53 -13.68 -17.33
CA ARG A 85 3.89 -14.33 -18.48
C ARG A 85 2.37 -14.43 -18.29
N LEU A 86 1.90 -14.88 -17.13
CA LEU A 86 0.47 -15.03 -16.85
C LEU A 86 -0.24 -13.67 -16.82
N MET A 87 0.37 -12.65 -16.21
CA MET A 87 -0.15 -11.28 -16.22
C MET A 87 -0.31 -10.74 -17.64
N ARG A 88 0.73 -10.90 -18.48
CA ARG A 88 0.70 -10.48 -19.89
C ARG A 88 -0.39 -11.20 -20.69
N GLN A 89 -0.52 -12.52 -20.53
CA GLN A 89 -1.51 -13.33 -21.25
C GLN A 89 -2.96 -12.93 -20.94
N HIS A 90 -3.21 -12.34 -19.77
CA HIS A 90 -4.55 -11.99 -19.30
C HIS A 90 -4.78 -10.47 -19.19
N GLY A 91 -3.92 -9.65 -19.81
CA GLY A 91 -4.08 -8.20 -19.81
C GLY A 91 -3.95 -7.54 -18.42
N ILE A 92 -3.31 -8.20 -17.46
CA ILE A 92 -3.11 -7.68 -16.11
C ILE A 92 -1.89 -6.75 -16.13
N GLY A 93 -2.14 -5.48 -16.46
CA GLY A 93 -1.13 -4.43 -16.54
C GLY A 93 -1.19 -3.45 -15.38
N VAL A 94 -0.17 -2.58 -15.31
CA VAL A 94 -0.18 -1.38 -14.46
C VAL A 94 -0.93 -0.29 -15.21
N ARG A 95 -1.83 0.43 -14.54
CA ARG A 95 -2.32 1.72 -15.06
C ARG A 95 -1.16 2.72 -15.06
N THR A 96 -0.63 3.04 -16.24
CA THR A 96 0.51 3.97 -16.42
C THR A 96 0.06 5.40 -16.74
N LYS A 97 0.91 6.34 -16.30
CA LYS A 97 0.74 7.80 -16.28
C LYS A 97 0.85 8.51 -17.64
N ARG A 98 0.26 9.70 -17.73
CA ARG A 98 0.68 10.82 -18.61
C ARG A 98 1.86 11.59 -17.97
N ARG A 99 2.72 12.21 -18.79
CA ARG A 99 3.95 12.94 -18.39
C ARG A 99 3.68 14.10 -17.41
N PHE A 100 4.57 14.25 -16.42
CA PHE A 100 4.53 15.29 -15.37
C PHE A 100 5.20 16.61 -15.84
N ARG A 101 4.75 17.75 -15.29
CA ARG A 101 5.25 19.11 -15.56
C ARG A 101 6.01 19.64 -14.33
N VAL A 102 7.21 20.17 -14.55
CA VAL A 102 8.12 20.72 -13.53
C VAL A 102 7.52 21.98 -12.90
N THR A 103 7.51 22.07 -11.56
CA THR A 103 6.88 23.19 -10.82
C THR A 103 7.69 23.72 -9.63
N THR A 104 8.90 23.20 -9.36
CA THR A 104 9.75 23.73 -8.27
C THR A 104 10.41 25.06 -8.67
N ASP A 105 10.13 26.13 -7.93
CA ASP A 105 10.84 27.40 -8.07
C ASP A 105 12.21 27.34 -7.39
N SER A 106 13.22 26.97 -8.17
CA SER A 106 14.62 26.94 -7.73
C SER A 106 15.31 28.31 -7.79
N LYS A 107 14.58 29.40 -8.06
CA LYS A 107 15.11 30.77 -8.15
C LYS A 107 14.72 31.56 -6.89
N HIS A 108 15.42 31.31 -5.79
CA HIS A 108 15.30 32.10 -4.56
C HIS A 108 16.67 32.62 -4.08
N SER A 109 16.67 33.68 -3.28
CA SER A 109 17.89 34.27 -2.70
C SER A 109 18.40 33.58 -1.43
N PHE A 110 17.66 32.58 -0.90
CA PHE A 110 18.11 31.85 0.30
C PHE A 110 19.36 30.99 0.03
N PRO A 111 20.24 30.79 1.03
CA PRO A 111 21.42 29.95 0.87
C PRO A 111 21.06 28.47 0.71
N VAL A 112 21.68 27.82 -0.27
CA VAL A 112 21.48 26.40 -0.61
C VAL A 112 22.55 25.55 0.09
N ALA A 113 22.15 24.45 0.72
CA ALA A 113 23.07 23.50 1.35
C ALA A 113 23.77 22.60 0.31
N PRO A 114 24.99 22.09 0.60
CA PRO A 114 25.66 21.13 -0.28
C PRO A 114 24.86 19.81 -0.39
N ASN A 115 25.02 19.10 -1.52
CA ASN A 115 24.46 17.77 -1.68
C ASN A 115 25.38 16.74 -0.98
N LEU A 116 25.12 16.48 0.30
CA LEU A 116 25.83 15.50 1.11
C LEU A 116 25.31 14.07 0.92
N LEU A 117 24.06 13.89 0.46
CA LEU A 117 23.51 12.55 0.20
C LEU A 117 24.12 11.92 -1.05
N ASP A 118 24.37 12.73 -2.07
CA ASP A 118 25.03 12.33 -3.34
C ASP A 118 24.50 11.01 -3.92
N ARG A 119 23.17 10.86 -3.94
CA ARG A 119 22.44 9.68 -4.42
C ARG A 119 22.74 8.36 -3.71
N GLN A 120 23.37 8.40 -2.53
CA GLN A 120 23.56 7.22 -1.69
C GLN A 120 22.24 6.84 -0.99
N PHE A 121 21.35 6.15 -1.71
CA PHE A 121 20.01 5.79 -1.22
C PHE A 121 19.95 4.59 -0.27
N THR A 122 21.04 4.36 0.44
CA THR A 122 21.21 3.31 1.44
C THR A 122 21.61 3.95 2.75
N ALA A 123 20.99 3.53 3.84
CA ALA A 123 21.30 4.00 5.19
C ALA A 123 21.60 2.78 6.07
N SER A 124 22.51 2.93 7.03
CA SER A 124 22.94 1.86 7.94
C SER A 124 21.90 1.53 9.02
N GLY A 125 20.93 2.42 9.26
CA GLY A 125 19.88 2.21 10.25
C GLY A 125 18.81 3.31 10.23
N PRO A 126 17.73 3.14 11.02
CA PRO A 126 16.69 4.15 11.16
C PRO A 126 17.26 5.47 11.68
N ASN A 127 16.66 6.59 11.29
CA ASN A 127 16.99 7.94 11.75
C ASN A 127 18.45 8.35 11.47
N ARG A 128 19.07 7.81 10.42
CA ARG A 128 20.38 8.27 9.91
C ARG A 128 20.22 9.26 8.77
N VAL A 129 19.31 8.97 7.86
CA VAL A 129 18.97 9.85 6.74
C VAL A 129 17.46 9.95 6.62
N TRP A 130 16.95 11.18 6.67
CA TRP A 130 15.58 11.51 6.33
C TRP A 130 15.53 12.26 5.01
N LEU A 131 14.52 11.95 4.21
CA LEU A 131 14.22 12.65 2.97
C LEU A 131 12.99 13.52 3.18
N ALA A 132 13.00 14.73 2.64
CA ALA A 132 11.89 15.66 2.69
C ALA A 132 11.54 16.14 1.29
N ASP A 133 10.25 16.17 0.98
CA ASP A 133 9.74 16.70 -0.27
C ASP A 133 8.24 17.04 -0.13
N MET A 134 7.72 17.84 -1.06
CA MET A 134 6.32 18.24 -1.07
C MET A 134 5.67 18.05 -2.44
N THR A 135 4.36 17.87 -2.45
CA THR A 135 3.55 17.82 -3.67
C THR A 135 2.24 18.56 -3.43
N TYR A 136 1.53 18.87 -4.50
CA TYR A 136 0.16 19.35 -4.48
C TYR A 136 -0.80 18.29 -5.02
N ILE A 137 -2.03 18.31 -4.54
CA ILE A 137 -3.15 17.45 -4.91
C ILE A 137 -4.30 18.33 -5.41
N PRO A 138 -4.84 18.10 -6.62
CA PRO A 138 -5.96 18.86 -7.15
C PRO A 138 -7.26 18.53 -6.40
N THR A 139 -8.03 19.54 -6.06
CA THR A 139 -9.40 19.41 -5.53
C THR A 139 -10.34 20.40 -6.21
N GLY A 140 -11.66 20.22 -6.03
CA GLY A 140 -12.69 21.15 -6.51
C GLY A 140 -12.66 22.52 -5.83
N GLU A 141 -11.89 22.67 -4.74
CA GLU A 141 -11.75 23.92 -3.98
C GLU A 141 -10.38 24.60 -4.24
N GLY A 142 -9.57 24.05 -5.15
CA GLY A 142 -8.21 24.46 -5.44
C GLY A 142 -7.17 23.42 -5.02
N TRP A 143 -5.93 23.86 -4.76
CA TRP A 143 -4.85 22.93 -4.42
C TRP A 143 -4.85 22.60 -2.92
N LEU A 144 -4.51 21.36 -2.61
CA LEU A 144 -4.08 20.92 -1.28
C LEU A 144 -2.60 20.52 -1.35
N TYR A 145 -1.75 21.21 -0.60
CA TYR A 145 -0.32 20.93 -0.52
C TYR A 145 -0.04 19.93 0.61
N LEU A 146 0.83 18.97 0.32
CA LEU A 146 1.28 17.91 1.22
C LEU A 146 2.80 17.93 1.30
N ALA A 147 3.36 18.12 2.49
CA ALA A 147 4.78 17.87 2.75
C ALA A 147 4.96 16.56 3.51
N VAL A 148 6.02 15.83 3.17
CA VAL A 148 6.31 14.50 3.74
C VAL A 148 7.79 14.39 4.12
N VAL A 149 8.04 13.81 5.29
CA VAL A 149 9.37 13.39 5.76
C VAL A 149 9.39 11.86 5.83
N LEU A 150 10.32 11.25 5.12
CA LEU A 150 10.47 9.80 4.97
C LEU A 150 11.83 9.35 5.53
N ASP A 151 11.82 8.28 6.30
CA ASP A 151 13.05 7.65 6.78
C ASP A 151 13.65 6.75 5.70
N LEU A 152 14.88 7.02 5.26
CA LEU A 152 15.50 6.34 4.12
C LEU A 152 15.70 4.84 4.35
N PHE A 153 16.06 4.45 5.57
CA PHE A 153 16.29 3.06 5.94
C PHE A 153 15.01 2.22 5.92
N SER A 154 14.00 2.65 6.69
CA SER A 154 12.76 1.89 6.85
C SER A 154 11.77 2.12 5.70
N ARG A 155 11.94 3.21 4.95
CA ARG A 155 10.96 3.76 4.00
C ARG A 155 9.63 4.12 4.66
N LYS A 156 9.62 4.36 5.97
CA LYS A 156 8.41 4.80 6.69
C LYS A 156 8.25 6.30 6.54
N VAL A 157 7.03 6.77 6.32
CA VAL A 157 6.72 8.19 6.48
C VAL A 157 6.72 8.48 7.97
N VAL A 158 7.60 9.37 8.41
CA VAL A 158 7.83 9.67 9.83
C VAL A 158 7.18 10.98 10.26
N GLY A 159 6.93 11.89 9.33
CA GLY A 159 6.12 13.09 9.53
C GLY A 159 5.51 13.56 8.22
N TRP A 160 4.38 14.25 8.30
CA TRP A 160 3.70 14.82 7.15
C TRP A 160 2.78 15.96 7.61
N ALA A 161 2.43 16.87 6.71
CA ALA A 161 1.50 17.96 6.99
C ALA A 161 0.74 18.36 5.72
N MET A 162 -0.46 18.93 5.88
CA MET A 162 -1.31 19.36 4.77
C MET A 162 -1.81 20.79 4.95
N ARG A 163 -1.66 21.64 3.92
CA ARG A 163 -2.12 23.05 3.92
C ARG A 163 -2.69 23.46 2.57
N GLU A 164 -3.44 24.55 2.58
CA GLU A 164 -4.10 25.11 1.39
C GLU A 164 -3.17 26.02 0.59
N THR A 165 -2.10 26.49 1.24
CA THR A 165 -1.06 27.34 0.65
C THR A 165 0.31 26.67 0.74
N MET A 166 1.19 27.02 -0.21
CA MET A 166 2.56 26.51 -0.30
C MET A 166 3.53 27.28 0.61
N ALA A 167 3.17 27.44 1.87
CA ALA A 167 3.89 28.27 2.83
C ALA A 167 4.99 27.48 3.59
N GLN A 168 5.98 28.17 4.15
CA GLN A 168 7.10 27.53 4.86
C GLN A 168 6.62 26.66 6.03
N GLU A 169 5.54 27.07 6.68
CA GLU A 169 4.88 26.42 7.82
C GLU A 169 4.43 25.00 7.49
N LEU A 170 4.18 24.68 6.21
CA LEU A 170 3.87 23.32 5.77
C LEU A 170 5.04 22.37 6.04
N THR A 171 6.24 22.75 5.58
CA THR A 171 7.45 21.93 5.72
C THR A 171 7.92 21.86 7.18
N ILE A 172 7.81 22.97 7.91
CA ILE A 172 8.12 23.03 9.34
C ILE A 172 7.23 22.08 10.13
N ALA A 173 5.91 22.09 9.87
CA ALA A 173 4.96 21.21 10.56
C ALA A 173 5.26 19.73 10.32
N ALA A 174 5.57 19.35 9.06
CA ALA A 174 5.93 17.97 8.73
C ALA A 174 7.22 17.53 9.45
N LEU A 175 8.23 18.39 9.51
CA LEU A 175 9.48 18.13 10.23
C LEU A 175 9.29 18.04 11.75
N GLN A 176 8.49 18.94 12.33
CA GLN A 176 8.17 18.90 13.77
C GLN A 176 7.44 17.60 14.15
N MET A 177 6.48 17.16 13.32
CA MET A 177 5.84 15.86 13.51
C MET A 177 6.86 14.71 13.47
N ALA A 178 7.77 14.72 12.48
CA ALA A 178 8.82 13.69 12.37
C ALA A 178 9.73 13.63 13.61
N ILE A 179 10.20 14.78 14.07
CA ILE A 179 11.04 14.92 15.28
C ILE A 179 10.29 14.39 16.50
N THR A 180 9.02 14.78 16.66
CA THR A 180 8.20 14.36 17.81
C THR A 180 7.98 12.85 17.83
N ASN A 181 7.69 12.27 16.67
CA ASN A 181 7.40 10.85 16.51
C ASN A 181 8.64 9.96 16.65
N ARG A 182 9.83 10.45 16.29
CA ARG A 182 11.04 9.62 16.19
C ARG A 182 12.12 9.95 17.19
N ARG A 183 12.12 11.16 17.75
CA ARG A 183 13.15 11.69 18.67
C ARG A 183 14.56 11.32 18.21
N PRO A 184 14.95 11.71 16.98
CA PRO A 184 16.25 11.31 16.43
C PRO A 184 17.40 11.90 17.24
N GLY A 185 18.54 11.21 17.23
CA GLY A 185 19.80 11.75 17.76
C GLY A 185 20.36 12.87 16.87
N PRO A 186 21.41 13.57 17.35
CA PRO A 186 22.13 14.56 16.55
C PRO A 186 22.79 13.91 15.32
N GLU A 187 23.22 14.73 14.37
CA GLU A 187 23.91 14.34 13.13
C GLU A 187 23.04 13.56 12.12
N LEU A 188 21.73 13.46 12.35
CA LEU A 188 20.80 12.99 11.32
C LEU A 188 20.92 13.87 10.08
N LEU A 189 21.13 13.25 8.91
CA LEU A 189 21.14 13.93 7.63
C LEU A 189 19.70 14.11 7.12
N LEU A 190 19.25 15.35 6.97
CA LEU A 190 18.00 15.66 6.29
C LEU A 190 18.27 16.17 4.87
N HIS A 191 17.83 15.40 3.88
CA HIS A 191 17.97 15.72 2.47
C HIS A 191 16.64 16.19 1.86
N SER A 192 16.64 17.35 1.20
CA SER A 192 15.47 17.90 0.49
C SER A 192 15.81 18.37 -0.93
N ASP A 193 14.80 18.75 -1.70
CA ASP A 193 15.05 19.54 -2.92
C ASP A 193 15.51 20.99 -2.58
N ARG A 194 15.74 21.79 -3.62
CA ARG A 194 16.09 23.22 -3.50
C ARG A 194 14.87 24.15 -3.44
N GLY A 195 13.73 23.68 -2.93
CA GLY A 195 12.56 24.53 -2.73
C GLY A 195 12.84 25.63 -1.71
N SER A 196 12.32 26.85 -1.95
CA SER A 196 12.53 28.00 -1.07
C SER A 196 12.07 27.75 0.37
N GLN A 197 11.09 26.89 0.57
CA GLN A 197 10.57 26.50 1.89
C GLN A 197 11.61 25.75 2.73
N TYR A 198 12.42 24.89 2.11
CA TYR A 198 13.49 24.15 2.79
C TYR A 198 14.74 25.00 3.03
N ALA A 199 14.97 26.01 2.18
CA ALA A 199 16.07 26.96 2.33
C ALA A 199 15.77 28.11 3.31
N ALA A 200 14.51 28.34 3.64
CA ALA A 200 14.08 29.46 4.47
C ALA A 200 14.54 29.36 5.94
N HIS A 201 14.72 30.53 6.57
CA HIS A 201 15.37 30.66 7.88
C HIS A 201 14.73 29.83 9.00
N GLY A 202 13.40 29.79 9.09
CA GLY A 202 12.69 28.99 10.09
C GLY A 202 13.00 27.49 10.02
N TYR A 203 13.13 26.93 8.82
CA TYR A 203 13.42 25.51 8.60
C TYR A 203 14.86 25.18 9.01
N ARG A 204 15.82 26.02 8.58
CA ARG A 204 17.23 25.89 8.97
C ARG A 204 17.44 26.03 10.48
N ARG A 205 16.74 26.96 11.12
CA ARG A 205 16.78 27.13 12.58
C ARG A 205 16.28 25.89 13.31
N LEU A 206 15.22 25.26 12.79
CA LEU A 206 14.70 24.01 13.35
C LEU A 206 15.71 22.86 13.21
N LEU A 207 16.36 22.72 12.07
CA LEU A 207 17.42 21.72 11.89
C LEU A 207 18.60 21.94 12.85
N ALA A 208 19.08 23.18 12.95
CA ALA A 208 20.18 23.55 13.85
C ALA A 208 19.82 23.28 15.32
N LYS A 209 18.59 23.60 15.73
CA LYS A 209 18.09 23.32 17.10
C LYS A 209 18.17 21.85 17.48
N HIS A 210 18.02 20.94 16.50
CA HIS A 210 18.07 19.49 16.72
C HIS A 210 19.40 18.86 16.29
N GLY A 211 20.43 19.65 15.97
CA GLY A 211 21.74 19.15 15.55
C GLY A 211 21.71 18.35 14.24
N MET A 212 20.73 18.61 13.37
CA MET A 212 20.58 17.90 12.09
C MET A 212 21.44 18.53 11.00
N LEU A 213 22.00 17.69 10.13
CA LEU A 213 22.76 18.12 8.96
C LEU A 213 21.81 18.34 7.78
N CYS A 214 21.90 19.51 7.14
CA CYS A 214 21.07 19.83 5.98
C CYS A 214 21.80 19.44 4.69
N SER A 215 21.10 18.74 3.80
CA SER A 215 21.54 18.45 2.45
C SER A 215 20.46 18.82 1.45
N MET A 216 20.85 19.38 0.30
CA MET A 216 19.91 19.71 -0.78
C MET A 216 20.34 19.12 -2.12
N SER A 217 19.38 18.65 -2.92
CA SER A 217 19.59 18.20 -4.31
C SER A 217 20.32 19.24 -5.15
N ARG A 218 20.87 18.85 -6.31
CA ARG A 218 21.34 19.82 -7.31
C ARG A 218 20.18 20.49 -8.04
N LYS A 219 20.43 21.67 -8.60
CA LYS A 219 19.38 22.44 -9.31
C LYS A 219 18.91 21.64 -10.53
N GLY A 220 17.60 21.37 -10.59
CA GLY A 220 16.98 20.64 -11.69
C GLY A 220 17.30 19.14 -11.73
N ASP A 221 17.87 18.58 -10.66
CA ASP A 221 18.25 17.16 -10.59
C ASP A 221 17.23 16.36 -9.76
N CYS A 222 16.19 15.86 -10.43
CA CYS A 222 15.17 14.98 -9.86
C CYS A 222 15.75 13.71 -9.24
N TRP A 223 16.86 13.20 -9.79
CA TRP A 223 17.45 11.94 -9.38
C TRP A 223 18.05 12.00 -7.98
N ASP A 224 18.45 13.19 -7.51
CA ASP A 224 19.02 13.37 -6.18
C ASP A 224 18.02 13.06 -5.05
N ASN A 225 16.70 13.13 -5.33
CA ASN A 225 15.64 12.76 -4.38
C ASN A 225 14.73 11.62 -4.90
N ALA A 226 15.28 10.72 -5.74
CA ALA A 226 14.53 9.65 -6.41
C ALA A 226 13.61 8.80 -5.50
N PRO A 227 13.97 8.49 -4.24
CA PRO A 227 13.04 7.85 -3.33
C PRO A 227 11.74 8.59 -3.03
N MET A 228 11.79 9.92 -2.90
CA MET A 228 10.60 10.74 -2.68
C MET A 228 9.76 10.78 -3.95
N GLU A 229 10.39 10.83 -5.12
CA GLU A 229 9.67 10.69 -6.39
C GLU A 229 8.94 9.35 -6.49
N SER A 230 9.59 8.26 -6.06
CA SER A 230 8.97 6.92 -6.01
C SER A 230 7.78 6.87 -5.03
N PHE A 231 7.92 7.52 -3.87
CA PHE A 231 6.84 7.65 -2.90
C PHE A 231 5.66 8.42 -3.48
N PHE A 232 5.89 9.61 -4.04
CA PHE A 232 4.82 10.44 -4.63
C PHE A 232 4.22 9.83 -5.88
N GLY A 233 5.02 9.11 -6.67
CA GLY A 233 4.52 8.26 -7.74
C GLY A 233 3.49 7.28 -7.19
N SER A 234 3.86 6.52 -6.17
CA SER A 234 2.97 5.54 -5.53
C SER A 234 1.74 6.21 -4.89
N LEU A 235 1.90 7.34 -4.22
CA LEU A 235 0.81 8.12 -3.63
C LEU A 235 -0.19 8.60 -4.67
N LYS A 236 0.27 9.19 -5.76
CA LYS A 236 -0.64 9.73 -6.78
C LYS A 236 -1.32 8.61 -7.56
N THR A 237 -0.57 7.54 -7.89
CA THR A 237 -1.18 6.34 -8.44
C THR A 237 -2.26 5.86 -7.48
N GLU A 238 -1.93 5.67 -6.19
CA GLU A 238 -2.74 5.66 -4.95
C GLU A 238 -4.14 6.29 -4.96
N LEU A 239 -4.15 7.60 -5.12
CA LEU A 239 -5.34 8.42 -4.94
C LEU A 239 -6.27 8.38 -6.16
N GLY A 240 -5.78 7.93 -7.31
CA GLY A 240 -6.48 8.03 -8.58
C GLY A 240 -6.24 9.42 -9.17
N GLU A 241 -5.52 9.49 -10.28
CA GLU A 241 -5.18 10.78 -10.91
C GLU A 241 -6.23 11.28 -11.89
N ASP A 242 -7.26 10.47 -12.17
CA ASP A 242 -8.19 10.72 -13.26
C ASP A 242 -9.24 11.80 -12.92
N GLU A 243 -9.52 12.05 -11.63
CA GLU A 243 -10.47 13.09 -11.19
C GLU A 243 -9.99 13.83 -9.92
N PRO A 244 -10.19 15.16 -9.84
CA PRO A 244 -9.89 15.93 -8.65
C PRO A 244 -10.81 15.50 -7.48
N PHE A 245 -10.29 15.57 -6.26
CA PHE A 245 -11.15 15.35 -5.09
C PHE A 245 -12.23 16.43 -5.02
N PRO A 246 -13.49 16.10 -4.67
CA PRO A 246 -14.55 17.10 -4.57
C PRO A 246 -14.21 18.24 -3.61
N THR A 247 -13.59 17.92 -2.47
CA THR A 247 -13.20 18.90 -1.43
C THR A 247 -11.80 18.63 -0.90
N ARG A 248 -11.16 19.64 -0.30
CA ARG A 248 -9.90 19.50 0.44
C ARG A 248 -10.05 18.52 1.60
N GLN A 249 -11.21 18.46 2.24
CA GLN A 249 -11.45 17.52 3.34
C GLN A 249 -11.47 16.07 2.86
N ALA A 250 -12.07 15.79 1.70
CA ALA A 250 -12.02 14.46 1.08
C ALA A 250 -10.58 14.05 0.75
N ALA A 251 -9.78 14.98 0.19
CA ALA A 251 -8.37 14.76 -0.07
C ALA A 251 -7.57 14.51 1.22
N ARG A 252 -7.82 15.29 2.29
CA ARG A 252 -7.19 15.11 3.61
C ARG A 252 -7.45 13.71 4.18
N SER A 253 -8.69 13.26 4.16
CA SER A 253 -9.07 11.92 4.63
C SER A 253 -8.40 10.82 3.81
N ALA A 254 -8.38 10.94 2.48
CA ALA A 254 -7.74 9.97 1.59
C ALA A 254 -6.22 9.89 1.80
N LEU A 255 -5.57 11.05 1.95
CA LEU A 255 -4.13 11.16 2.23
C LEU A 255 -3.78 10.56 3.60
N PHE A 256 -4.56 10.88 4.63
CA PHE A 256 -4.38 10.30 5.97
C PHE A 256 -4.49 8.78 5.93
N ALA A 257 -5.56 8.25 5.33
CA ALA A 257 -5.78 6.81 5.20
C ALA A 257 -4.64 6.15 4.42
N PHE A 258 -4.17 6.76 3.33
CA PHE A 258 -3.04 6.24 2.58
C PHE A 258 -1.76 6.20 3.43
N ILE A 259 -1.39 7.29 4.10
CA ILE A 259 -0.11 7.36 4.81
C ILE A 259 -0.14 6.48 6.06
N GLU A 260 -1.14 6.64 6.91
CA GLU A 260 -1.19 6.01 8.24
C GLU A 260 -1.77 4.60 8.21
N ALA A 261 -2.83 4.36 7.45
CA ALA A 261 -3.52 3.07 7.47
C ALA A 261 -2.95 2.09 6.44
N PHE A 262 -2.39 2.56 5.33
CA PHE A 262 -1.87 1.71 4.26
C PHE A 262 -0.33 1.72 4.17
N TYR A 263 0.30 2.84 3.81
CA TYR A 263 1.72 2.90 3.51
C TYR A 263 2.60 2.52 4.71
N ASN A 264 2.36 3.15 5.87
CA ASN A 264 3.13 2.89 7.08
C ASN A 264 2.81 1.53 7.71
N ARG A 265 1.54 1.11 7.71
CA ARG A 265 1.12 -0.18 8.29
C ARG A 265 1.47 -1.35 7.39
N THR A 266 1.10 -1.38 6.12
CA THR A 266 1.34 -2.55 5.26
C THR A 266 2.82 -2.91 5.13
N ARG A 267 3.74 -1.93 5.15
CA ARG A 267 5.20 -2.19 5.12
C ARG A 267 5.84 -2.46 6.48
N GLY A 268 5.31 -1.89 7.56
CA GLY A 268 5.81 -2.08 8.93
C GLY A 268 5.23 -3.32 9.60
N TYR A 269 3.92 -3.53 9.47
CA TYR A 269 3.16 -4.65 10.00
C TYR A 269 3.62 -5.98 9.41
N ARG A 270 3.80 -6.07 8.08
CA ARG A 270 4.33 -7.30 7.45
C ARG A 270 5.74 -7.64 7.93
N ARG A 271 6.61 -6.64 8.12
CA ARG A 271 7.94 -6.83 8.70
C ARG A 271 7.89 -7.25 10.18
N LEU A 272 6.95 -6.71 10.95
CA LEU A 272 6.75 -7.07 12.36
C LEU A 272 6.22 -8.50 12.50
N LEU A 273 5.20 -8.88 11.72
CA LEU A 273 4.67 -10.24 11.70
C LEU A 273 5.76 -11.25 11.33
N ALA A 274 6.52 -10.99 10.26
CA ALA A 274 7.64 -11.83 9.86
C ALA A 274 8.73 -11.93 10.95
N LYS A 275 9.05 -10.82 11.64
CA LYS A 275 10.01 -10.82 12.75
C LYS A 275 9.57 -11.74 13.90
N HIS A 276 8.27 -11.83 14.17
CA HIS A 276 7.71 -12.64 15.26
C HIS A 276 7.20 -14.01 14.80
N GLY A 277 7.55 -14.46 13.59
CA GLY A 277 7.13 -15.75 13.05
C GLY A 277 5.62 -15.87 12.81
N MET A 278 4.89 -14.75 12.80
CA MET A 278 3.44 -14.73 12.60
C MET A 278 3.11 -14.72 11.10
N LEU A 279 2.23 -15.62 10.68
CA LEU A 279 1.76 -15.71 9.30
C LEU A 279 0.70 -14.63 9.04
N CYS A 280 0.94 -13.77 8.05
CA CYS A 280 -0.03 -12.77 7.61
C CYS A 280 -1.01 -13.41 6.61
N SER A 281 -2.29 -13.45 6.98
CA SER A 281 -3.39 -13.81 6.07
C SER A 281 -4.34 -12.62 5.93
N MET A 282 -4.79 -12.34 4.71
CA MET A 282 -5.70 -11.23 4.40
C MET A 282 -6.87 -11.76 3.57
N SER A 283 -8.06 -11.22 3.80
CA SER A 283 -9.27 -11.55 3.04
C SER A 283 -9.11 -11.27 1.55
N ARG A 284 -9.70 -12.14 0.73
CA ARG A 284 -9.83 -11.93 -0.72
C ARG A 284 -10.63 -10.67 -0.97
N LYS A 285 -10.25 -9.94 -2.02
CA LYS A 285 -10.91 -8.68 -2.36
C LYS A 285 -12.40 -8.89 -2.64
N GLY A 286 -13.24 -8.14 -1.92
CA GLY A 286 -14.68 -8.11 -2.12
C GLY A 286 -15.41 -9.32 -1.55
N ASP A 287 -14.70 -10.19 -0.82
CA ASP A 287 -15.28 -11.33 -0.12
C ASP A 287 -15.40 -10.98 1.36
N CYS A 288 -16.61 -10.62 1.79
CA CYS A 288 -16.91 -10.32 3.19
C CYS A 288 -16.90 -11.58 4.09
N TRP A 289 -16.88 -12.78 3.50
CA TRP A 289 -16.92 -14.04 4.26
C TRP A 289 -15.56 -14.47 4.79
N ASP A 290 -14.47 -14.05 4.14
CA ASP A 290 -13.10 -14.40 4.56
C ASP A 290 -12.71 -13.81 5.92
N ASN A 291 -13.42 -12.77 6.37
CA ASN A 291 -13.27 -12.17 7.69
C ASN A 291 -14.57 -12.27 8.50
N ALA A 292 -15.46 -13.21 8.17
CA ALA A 292 -16.76 -13.37 8.81
C ALA A 292 -16.71 -13.36 10.35
N PRO A 293 -15.69 -13.94 11.03
CA PRO A 293 -15.56 -13.83 12.48
C PRO A 293 -15.42 -12.39 12.99
N MET A 294 -14.63 -11.56 12.30
CA MET A 294 -14.47 -10.14 12.65
C MET A 294 -15.68 -9.30 12.26
N GLU A 295 -16.34 -9.61 11.14
CA GLU A 295 -17.60 -8.95 10.77
C GLU A 295 -18.69 -9.25 11.79
N SER A 296 -18.77 -10.51 12.28
CA SER A 296 -19.67 -10.92 13.36
C SER A 296 -19.34 -10.22 14.68
N PHE A 297 -18.05 -10.06 15.01
CA PHE A 297 -17.61 -9.25 16.14
C PHE A 297 -18.10 -7.81 16.04
N PHE A 298 -17.87 -7.13 14.90
CA PHE A 298 -18.26 -5.74 14.74
C PHE A 298 -19.78 -5.56 14.69
N GLY A 299 -20.52 -6.49 14.11
CA GLY A 299 -21.99 -6.51 14.17
C GLY A 299 -22.47 -6.58 15.62
N SER A 300 -21.95 -7.56 16.38
CA SER A 300 -22.29 -7.72 17.80
C SER A 300 -21.94 -6.48 18.62
N LEU A 301 -20.73 -5.95 18.43
CA LEU A 301 -20.24 -4.77 19.13
C LEU A 301 -21.13 -3.54 18.89
N LYS A 302 -21.60 -3.33 17.67
CA LYS A 302 -22.48 -2.21 17.34
C LYS A 302 -23.88 -2.40 17.91
N THR A 303 -24.48 -3.58 17.73
CA THR A 303 -25.82 -3.88 18.25
C THR A 303 -25.85 -3.81 19.78
N GLU A 304 -24.84 -4.35 20.45
CA GLU A 304 -24.81 -4.50 21.91
C GLU A 304 -24.30 -3.23 22.63
N LEU A 305 -23.57 -2.34 21.94
CA LEU A 305 -23.26 -0.99 22.44
C LEU A 305 -24.34 0.05 22.11
N GLY A 306 -25.36 -0.32 21.31
CA GLY A 306 -26.40 0.57 20.83
C GLY A 306 -25.96 1.34 19.58
N GLU A 307 -26.50 0.99 18.41
CA GLU A 307 -26.20 1.69 17.15
C GLU A 307 -26.75 3.12 17.10
N ASP A 308 -27.76 3.43 17.92
CA ASP A 308 -28.60 4.61 17.75
C ASP A 308 -28.22 5.80 18.65
N GLU A 309 -27.30 5.64 19.62
CA GLU A 309 -26.89 6.74 20.50
C GLU A 309 -25.40 7.10 20.35
N PRO A 310 -25.06 8.30 19.85
CA PRO A 310 -23.67 8.72 19.75
C PRO A 310 -23.08 8.96 21.14
N PHE A 311 -21.87 8.43 21.38
CA PHE A 311 -21.15 8.67 22.63
C PHE A 311 -20.90 10.18 22.84
N PRO A 312 -21.18 10.71 24.05
CA PRO A 312 -21.07 12.15 24.32
C PRO A 312 -19.63 12.65 24.27
N THR A 313 -18.64 11.78 24.50
CA THR A 313 -17.22 12.11 24.41
C THR A 313 -16.39 10.95 23.87
N ARG A 314 -15.20 11.27 23.35
CA ARG A 314 -14.20 10.25 22.94
C ARG A 314 -13.77 9.36 24.11
N GLN A 315 -13.73 9.90 25.33
CA GLN A 315 -13.35 9.14 26.51
C GLN A 315 -14.46 8.16 26.91
N ALA A 316 -15.72 8.57 26.85
CA ALA A 316 -16.87 7.69 27.05
C ALA A 316 -16.87 6.52 26.05
N ALA A 317 -16.64 6.81 24.76
CA ALA A 317 -16.51 5.77 23.73
C ALA A 317 -15.38 4.78 24.02
N ARG A 318 -14.21 5.27 24.46
CA ARG A 318 -13.07 4.40 24.81
C ARG A 318 -13.38 3.52 26.02
N SER A 319 -14.00 4.06 27.06
CA SER A 319 -14.38 3.30 28.25
C SER A 319 -15.44 2.25 27.91
N ALA A 320 -16.43 2.59 27.09
CA ALA A 320 -17.47 1.67 26.65
C ALA A 320 -16.90 0.52 25.79
N LEU A 321 -16.02 0.83 24.83
CA LEU A 321 -15.33 -0.19 24.02
C LEU A 321 -14.45 -1.10 24.88
N PHE A 322 -13.73 -0.55 25.86
CA PHE A 322 -12.91 -1.34 26.78
C PHE A 322 -13.77 -2.26 27.64
N ALA A 323 -14.83 -1.75 28.26
CA ALA A 323 -15.76 -2.55 29.05
C ALA A 323 -16.42 -3.64 28.20
N PHE A 324 -16.83 -3.31 26.98
CA PHE A 324 -17.41 -4.28 26.05
C PHE A 324 -16.43 -5.40 25.72
N ILE A 325 -15.19 -5.09 25.35
CA ILE A 325 -14.22 -6.12 24.94
C ILE A 325 -13.75 -6.95 26.15
N GLU A 326 -13.28 -6.28 27.21
CA GLU A 326 -12.56 -6.95 28.30
C GLU A 326 -13.47 -7.54 29.37
N ALA A 327 -14.57 -6.87 29.69
CA ALA A 327 -15.47 -7.31 30.76
C ALA A 327 -16.63 -8.15 30.24
N PHE A 328 -17.11 -7.88 29.02
CA PHE A 328 -18.28 -8.56 28.48
C PHE A 328 -17.93 -9.60 27.40
N TYR A 329 -17.38 -9.19 26.26
CA TYR A 329 -17.07 -10.06 25.12
C TYR A 329 -16.13 -11.20 25.49
N ASN A 330 -14.99 -10.89 26.11
CA ASN A 330 -14.00 -11.91 26.45
C ASN A 330 -14.41 -12.81 27.62
N ARG A 331 -15.18 -12.30 28.59
CA ARG A 331 -15.40 -12.99 29.88
C ARG A 331 -16.78 -13.60 30.05
N THR A 332 -17.80 -13.05 29.43
CA THR A 332 -19.20 -13.44 29.69
C THR A 332 -19.99 -13.78 28.43
N ARG A 333 -19.67 -13.16 27.29
CA ARG A 333 -20.43 -13.35 26.05
C ARG A 333 -20.22 -14.75 25.49
N LEU A 334 -21.30 -15.44 25.16
CA LEU A 334 -21.24 -16.79 24.59
C LEU A 334 -21.15 -16.74 23.07
N HIS A 335 -20.30 -17.59 22.50
CA HIS A 335 -20.05 -17.65 21.07
C HIS A 335 -20.35 -19.04 20.52
N SER A 336 -21.31 -19.15 19.60
CA SER A 336 -21.69 -20.43 18.98
C SER A 336 -20.51 -21.09 18.25
N ALA A 337 -19.63 -20.31 17.63
CA ALA A 337 -18.45 -20.79 16.91
C ALA A 337 -17.44 -21.54 17.78
N ILE A 338 -17.49 -21.34 19.11
CA ILE A 338 -16.64 -22.03 20.09
C ILE A 338 -17.47 -22.83 21.11
N GLY A 339 -18.61 -23.37 20.66
CA GLY A 339 -19.43 -24.28 21.47
C GLY A 339 -20.22 -23.59 22.57
N TYR A 340 -20.67 -22.35 22.35
CA TYR A 340 -21.42 -21.53 23.32
C TYR A 340 -20.65 -21.30 24.62
N LYS A 341 -19.36 -21.00 24.50
CA LYS A 341 -18.46 -20.63 25.60
C LYS A 341 -17.99 -19.19 25.46
N ALA A 342 -17.54 -18.61 26.57
CA ALA A 342 -16.83 -17.33 26.54
C ALA A 342 -15.38 -17.53 26.08
N PRO A 343 -14.76 -16.55 25.38
CA PRO A 343 -13.36 -16.66 24.94
C PRO A 343 -12.38 -16.97 26.08
N ALA A 344 -12.54 -16.35 27.25
CA ALA A 344 -11.71 -16.62 28.42
C ALA A 344 -11.89 -18.04 28.97
N GLU A 345 -13.09 -18.61 28.88
CA GLU A 345 -13.35 -20.00 29.26
C GLU A 345 -12.64 -20.97 28.29
N MET A 346 -12.66 -20.65 26.99
CA MET A 346 -11.93 -21.44 25.98
C MET A 346 -10.42 -21.41 26.18
N GLU A 347 -9.85 -20.26 26.51
CA GLU A 347 -8.43 -20.13 26.83
C GLU A 347 -8.06 -20.94 28.09
N GLN A 348 -8.92 -20.95 29.11
CA GLN A 348 -8.72 -21.76 30.32
C GLN A 348 -8.75 -23.26 30.01
N LEU A 349 -9.70 -23.71 29.18
CA LEU A 349 -9.79 -25.10 28.74
C LEU A 349 -8.57 -25.52 27.91
N ALA A 350 -8.08 -24.63 27.02
CA ALA A 350 -6.90 -24.89 26.21
C ALA A 350 -5.61 -24.92 27.05
N ALA A 351 -5.51 -24.11 28.11
CA ALA A 351 -4.38 -24.13 29.03
C ALA A 351 -4.38 -25.33 29.99
N ALA A 352 -5.53 -25.98 30.17
CA ALA A 352 -5.68 -27.18 30.98
C ALA A 352 -5.48 -28.48 30.20
N ALA A 353 -5.39 -28.41 28.87
CA ALA A 353 -5.13 -29.51 27.94
C ALA A 353 -3.63 -29.56 27.57
#